data_AF-Q11077-F1
#
_entry.id   AF-Q11077-F1
#
_cell.length_a   1.000
_cell.length_b   1.000
_cell.length_c   1.000
_cell.angle_alpha   90.00
_cell.angle_beta   90.00
_cell.angle_gamma   90.00
#
_symmetry.space_group_name_H-M   'P 1'
#
loop_
_entity.id
_entity.type
_entity.pdbx_description
1 polymer ?
#
loop_
_entity_poly.entity_id
_entity_poly.type
_entity_poly.pdbx_seq_one_letter_code
_entity_poly.pdbx_strand_id
1 'polypeptide(L)'
;MFNFITFILFAVVCISYCHKSRGRRHFGDEYRINTPACDIVCEGQWKSEFHANFHKIYDTEYFEIPLDTAIVKNRANLKMFCSSTIQKYSCLRNECKIQRTPWSAEKHICVGHFDNFDRNINCLSLTDKYVQRECSNVCNSIKIEISQAEIDRMAEMDFSRQEKSEFVEQNKHCNVIACYQLCHEYIISKVCIDSAVAARSVVKSYYDSYLEREYTELNKDDQDELYSSFCRRVTPGQDENEFTANMTRYNNLTLDRMKNDIRSVFSILD
;
A
#
# COMPACT_ATOMS: atom_id res chain seq x y z
N MET A 1 -7.82 29.84 44.85
CA MET A 1 -9.06 29.04 44.84
C MET A 1 -9.43 28.80 43.39
N PHE A 2 -9.17 27.60 42.87
CA PHE A 2 -9.49 27.25 41.49
C PHE A 2 -11.01 27.26 41.32
N ASN A 3 -11.52 28.18 40.50
CA ASN A 3 -12.94 28.43 40.37
C ASN A 3 -13.53 27.32 39.48
N PHE A 4 -14.49 26.56 40.02
CA PHE A 4 -15.13 25.44 39.33
C PHE A 4 -15.72 25.85 37.97
N ILE A 5 -16.12 27.12 37.86
CA ILE A 5 -16.67 27.74 36.65
C ILE A 5 -15.64 27.79 35.51
N THR A 6 -14.37 28.08 35.80
CA THR A 6 -13.32 28.11 34.77
C THR A 6 -13.05 26.75 34.15
N PHE A 7 -13.18 25.66 34.92
CA PHE A 7 -12.99 24.31 34.40
C PHE A 7 -14.14 23.89 33.48
N ILE A 8 -15.38 24.24 33.83
CA ILE A 8 -16.56 23.97 33.00
C ILE A 8 -16.46 24.73 31.67
N LEU A 9 -16.05 26.01 31.69
CA LEU A 9 -15.88 26.79 30.47
C LEU A 9 -14.80 26.21 29.57
N PHE A 10 -13.68 25.75 30.12
CA PHE A 10 -12.61 25.13 29.32
C PHE A 10 -13.08 23.80 28.70
N ALA A 11 -13.81 22.97 29.46
CA ALA A 11 -14.38 21.73 28.95
C ALA A 11 -15.39 21.97 27.81
N VAL A 12 -16.25 22.98 27.94
CA VAL A 12 -17.23 23.33 26.89
C VAL A 12 -16.53 23.86 25.63
N VAL A 13 -15.48 24.67 25.76
CA VAL A 13 -14.70 25.16 24.61
C VAL A 13 -13.96 24.01 23.93
N CYS A 14 -13.35 23.09 24.68
CA CYS A 14 -12.67 21.91 24.11
C CYS A 14 -13.64 20.98 23.39
N ILE A 15 -14.83 20.73 23.96
CA ILE A 15 -15.86 19.90 23.28
C ILE A 15 -16.35 20.61 22.01
N SER A 16 -16.51 21.93 22.05
CA SER A 16 -16.98 22.71 20.89
C SER A 16 -15.95 22.78 19.76
N TYR A 17 -14.65 22.82 20.08
CA TYR A 17 -13.59 22.82 19.06
C TYR A 17 -13.33 21.44 18.47
N CYS A 18 -13.39 20.36 19.27
CA CYS A 18 -13.26 18.99 18.75
C CYS A 18 -14.47 18.57 17.90
N HIS A 19 -15.63 19.22 18.07
CA HIS A 19 -16.81 19.01 17.24
C HIS A 19 -16.98 20.01 16.09
N LYS A 20 -15.91 20.72 15.68
CA LYS A 20 -15.92 21.52 14.44
C LYS A 20 -15.91 20.63 13.19
N SER A 21 -17.03 19.92 13.04
CA SER A 21 -17.72 19.50 11.84
C SER A 21 -16.83 19.14 10.65
N ARG A 22 -16.50 17.84 10.57
CA ARG A 22 -16.61 17.11 9.30
C ARG A 22 -17.91 17.54 8.62
N GLY A 23 -17.83 18.04 7.39
CA GLY A 23 -18.98 18.59 6.67
C GLY A 23 -20.17 17.65 6.74
N ARG A 24 -21.27 18.12 7.35
CA ARG A 24 -22.57 17.45 7.33
C ARG A 24 -22.96 17.26 5.87
N ARG A 25 -22.82 16.03 5.37
CA ARG A 25 -23.44 15.62 4.11
C ARG A 25 -24.96 15.74 4.34
N HIS A 26 -25.60 16.65 3.62
CA HIS A 26 -27.05 16.79 3.58
C HIS A 26 -27.66 15.46 3.11
N PHE A 27 -28.07 14.62 4.03
CA PHE A 27 -28.98 13.50 3.76
C PHE A 27 -30.36 13.96 4.18
N GLY A 28 -31.30 13.96 3.23
CA GLY A 28 -32.69 14.32 3.47
C GLY A 28 -33.30 13.49 4.61
N ASP A 29 -34.15 14.16 5.40
CA ASP A 29 -34.71 13.75 6.69
C ASP A 29 -35.66 12.53 6.68
N GLU A 30 -35.26 11.40 6.08
CA GLU A 30 -35.98 10.12 6.20
C GLU A 30 -35.00 8.94 6.32
N TYR A 31 -34.04 9.02 7.25
CA TYR A 31 -33.05 7.97 7.45
C TYR A 31 -33.62 6.83 8.34
N ARG A 32 -34.06 5.75 7.68
CA ARG A 32 -34.33 4.45 8.30
C ARG A 32 -33.09 3.99 9.08
N ILE A 33 -33.23 3.85 10.39
CA ILE A 33 -32.17 3.47 11.35
C ILE A 33 -31.51 2.10 11.06
N ASN A 34 -32.00 1.32 10.08
CA ASN A 34 -31.55 -0.05 9.82
C ASN A 34 -30.94 -0.29 8.43
N THR A 35 -30.77 0.73 7.59
CA THR A 35 -30.09 0.53 6.28
C THR A 35 -28.60 0.83 6.41
N PRO A 36 -27.71 -0.14 6.13
CA PRO A 36 -26.27 0.12 6.06
C PRO A 36 -25.97 1.24 5.06
N ALA A 37 -24.87 1.96 5.27
CA ALA A 37 -24.40 2.94 4.30
C ALA A 37 -24.14 2.24 2.95
N CYS A 38 -24.45 2.92 1.84
CA CYS A 38 -24.41 2.32 0.49
C CYS A 38 -23.04 1.75 0.13
N ASP A 39 -21.96 2.44 0.53
CA ASP A 39 -20.58 1.99 0.34
C ASP A 39 -20.31 0.67 1.04
N ILE A 40 -20.81 0.49 2.27
CA ILE A 40 -20.71 -0.77 3.02
C ILE A 40 -21.43 -1.90 2.26
N VAL A 41 -22.58 -1.62 1.64
CA VAL A 41 -23.32 -2.62 0.85
C VAL A 41 -22.54 -3.02 -0.39
N CYS A 42 -22.04 -2.06 -1.18
CA CYS A 42 -21.23 -2.34 -2.37
C CYS A 42 -19.95 -3.13 -2.02
N GLU A 43 -19.27 -2.73 -0.93
CA GLU A 43 -18.06 -3.40 -0.46
C GLU A 43 -18.38 -4.82 0.04
N GLY A 44 -19.45 -4.98 0.81
CA GLY A 44 -19.88 -6.27 1.35
C GLY A 44 -20.25 -7.27 0.26
N GLN A 45 -20.97 -6.83 -0.77
CA GLN A 45 -21.28 -7.67 -1.93
C GLN A 45 -20.01 -8.11 -2.64
N TRP A 46 -19.10 -7.19 -2.92
CA TRP A 46 -17.85 -7.50 -3.60
C TRP A 46 -16.96 -8.46 -2.80
N LYS A 47 -16.85 -8.27 -1.47
CA LYS A 47 -16.12 -9.19 -0.58
C LYS A 47 -16.75 -10.59 -0.57
N SER A 48 -18.08 -10.66 -0.60
CA SER A 48 -18.80 -11.94 -0.71
C SER A 48 -18.51 -12.65 -2.03
N GLU A 49 -18.50 -11.92 -3.16
CA GLU A 49 -18.13 -12.46 -4.46
C GLU A 49 -16.66 -12.89 -4.52
N PHE A 50 -15.75 -12.11 -3.94
CA PHE A 50 -14.34 -12.48 -3.81
C PHE A 50 -14.19 -13.80 -3.06
N HIS A 51 -14.87 -13.93 -1.92
CA HIS A 51 -14.85 -15.17 -1.14
C HIS A 51 -15.42 -16.36 -1.92
N ALA A 52 -16.53 -16.17 -2.63
CA ALA A 52 -17.12 -17.23 -3.45
C ALA A 52 -16.20 -17.69 -4.58
N ASN A 53 -15.48 -16.76 -5.22
CA ASN A 53 -14.65 -17.04 -6.39
C ASN A 53 -13.26 -17.59 -6.04
N PHE A 54 -12.66 -17.13 -4.94
CA PHE A 54 -11.28 -17.45 -4.57
C PHE A 54 -11.16 -18.30 -3.31
N HIS A 55 -12.26 -18.55 -2.60
CA HIS A 55 -12.27 -19.24 -1.32
C HIS A 55 -11.31 -18.60 -0.29
N LYS A 56 -11.25 -17.26 -0.32
CA LYS A 56 -10.41 -16.43 0.55
C LYS A 56 -11.23 -15.29 1.14
N ILE A 57 -10.97 -14.93 2.39
CA ILE A 57 -11.50 -13.73 3.04
C ILE A 57 -10.61 -12.56 2.66
N TYR A 58 -11.18 -11.55 1.99
CA TYR A 58 -10.40 -10.41 1.49
C TYR A 58 -9.65 -9.67 2.60
N ASP A 59 -10.27 -9.46 3.75
CA ASP A 59 -9.66 -8.64 4.82
C ASP A 59 -8.51 -9.34 5.56
N THR A 60 -8.36 -10.67 5.43
CA THR A 60 -7.41 -11.44 6.25
C THR A 60 -6.50 -12.38 5.45
N GLU A 61 -6.90 -12.77 4.24
CA GLU A 61 -6.20 -13.78 3.42
C GLU A 61 -5.76 -13.24 2.06
N TYR A 62 -6.24 -12.05 1.66
CA TYR A 62 -5.75 -11.34 0.51
C TYR A 62 -4.63 -10.39 0.93
N PHE A 63 -3.47 -10.54 0.29
CA PHE A 63 -2.33 -9.67 0.52
C PHE A 63 -2.12 -8.78 -0.70
N GLU A 64 -2.07 -7.47 -0.48
CA GLU A 64 -1.74 -6.52 -1.54
C GLU A 64 -0.27 -6.64 -1.94
N ILE A 65 0.61 -6.99 -0.99
CA ILE A 65 2.05 -7.17 -1.21
C ILE A 65 2.51 -8.52 -0.62
N PRO A 66 3.17 -9.38 -1.42
CA PRO A 66 3.31 -9.28 -2.88
C PRO A 66 1.96 -9.45 -3.58
N LEU A 67 1.93 -9.20 -4.89
CA LEU A 67 0.74 -9.39 -5.72
C LEU A 67 0.11 -10.78 -5.50
N ASP A 68 -1.16 -10.84 -5.08
CA ASP A 68 -1.79 -12.10 -4.66
C ASP A 68 -1.88 -13.12 -5.80
N THR A 69 -1.42 -14.32 -5.50
CA THR A 69 -1.34 -15.45 -6.44
C THR A 69 -2.69 -15.85 -6.99
N ALA A 70 -3.76 -15.72 -6.19
CA ALA A 70 -5.09 -16.12 -6.60
C ALA A 70 -5.56 -15.30 -7.81
N ILE A 71 -5.13 -14.03 -7.90
CA ILE A 71 -5.47 -13.15 -9.02
C ILE A 71 -4.59 -13.46 -10.23
N VAL A 72 -3.27 -13.58 -10.04
CA VAL A 72 -2.33 -13.73 -11.17
C VAL A 72 -2.08 -15.15 -11.65
N LYS A 73 -2.69 -16.16 -11.02
CA LYS A 73 -2.53 -17.57 -11.38
C LYS A 73 -2.79 -17.85 -12.85
N ASN A 74 -3.82 -17.24 -13.44
CA ASN A 74 -4.16 -17.38 -14.85
C ASN A 74 -5.11 -16.26 -15.31
N ARG A 75 -5.31 -16.17 -16.62
CA ARG A 75 -6.20 -15.18 -17.25
C ARG A 75 -7.66 -15.24 -16.77
N ALA A 76 -8.19 -16.43 -16.52
CA ALA A 76 -9.58 -16.58 -16.08
C ALA A 76 -9.78 -16.00 -14.67
N ASN A 77 -8.85 -16.26 -13.75
CA ASN A 77 -8.85 -15.70 -12.41
C ASN A 77 -8.77 -14.18 -12.42
N LEU A 78 -7.85 -13.60 -13.21
CA LEU A 78 -7.74 -12.15 -13.38
C LEU A 78 -9.05 -11.54 -13.89
N LYS A 79 -9.65 -12.12 -14.94
CA LYS A 79 -10.92 -11.64 -15.49
C LYS A 79 -12.07 -11.73 -14.50
N MET A 80 -12.13 -12.81 -13.73
CA MET A 80 -13.15 -13.00 -12.69
C MET A 80 -13.02 -11.97 -11.58
N PHE A 81 -11.80 -11.76 -11.07
CA PHE A 81 -11.49 -10.73 -10.07
C PHE A 81 -11.85 -9.32 -10.58
N CYS A 82 -11.50 -9.01 -11.83
CA CYS A 82 -11.76 -7.70 -12.39
C CYS A 82 -13.22 -7.47 -12.76
N SER A 83 -13.97 -8.51 -13.12
CA SER A 83 -15.41 -8.42 -13.33
C SER A 83 -16.13 -7.98 -12.04
N SER A 84 -15.89 -8.64 -10.90
CA SER A 84 -16.51 -8.26 -9.63
C SER A 84 -16.04 -6.87 -9.18
N THR A 85 -14.76 -6.57 -9.35
CA THR A 85 -14.19 -5.25 -9.01
C THR A 85 -14.80 -4.11 -9.83
N ILE A 86 -15.04 -4.30 -11.12
CA ILE A 86 -15.73 -3.32 -11.96
C ILE A 86 -17.18 -3.12 -11.48
N GLN A 87 -17.87 -4.19 -11.06
CA GLN A 87 -19.20 -4.10 -10.48
C GLN A 87 -19.22 -3.33 -9.16
N LYS A 88 -18.25 -3.56 -8.26
CA LYS A 88 -18.03 -2.75 -7.05
C LYS A 88 -17.95 -1.25 -7.37
N TYR A 89 -17.08 -0.86 -8.31
CA TYR A 89 -16.94 0.57 -8.66
C TYR A 89 -18.14 1.13 -9.41
N SER A 90 -18.88 0.30 -10.17
CA SER A 90 -20.15 0.68 -10.77
C SER A 90 -21.20 0.98 -9.69
N CYS A 91 -21.32 0.12 -8.67
CA CYS A 91 -22.20 0.31 -7.51
C CYS A 91 -21.85 1.60 -6.76
N LEU A 92 -20.57 1.78 -6.39
CA LEU A 92 -20.11 2.99 -5.69
C LEU A 92 -20.42 4.28 -6.48
N ARG A 93 -20.26 4.26 -7.80
CA ARG A 93 -20.53 5.42 -8.66
C ARG A 93 -22.02 5.67 -8.84
N ASN A 94 -22.78 4.65 -9.23
CA ASN A 94 -24.14 4.80 -9.71
C ASN A 94 -25.15 4.84 -8.55
N GLU A 95 -24.95 4.02 -7.53
CA GLU A 95 -25.84 3.90 -6.38
C GLU A 95 -25.42 4.86 -5.27
N CYS A 96 -24.13 4.84 -4.89
CA CYS A 96 -23.65 5.64 -3.75
C CYS A 96 -23.25 7.07 -4.14
N LYS A 97 -23.26 7.40 -5.43
CA LYS A 97 -22.84 8.71 -5.99
C LYS A 97 -21.39 9.09 -5.63
N ILE A 98 -20.54 8.11 -5.37
CA ILE A 98 -19.12 8.31 -5.08
C ILE A 98 -18.36 8.37 -6.41
N GLN A 99 -18.04 9.58 -6.85
CA GLN A 99 -17.35 9.80 -8.13
C GLN A 99 -15.85 9.51 -8.07
N ARG A 100 -15.22 9.80 -6.92
CA ARG A 100 -13.80 9.60 -6.68
C ARG A 100 -13.61 8.62 -5.54
N THR A 101 -13.15 7.43 -5.87
CA THR A 101 -12.68 6.44 -4.90
C THR A 101 -11.18 6.60 -4.69
N PRO A 102 -10.65 6.32 -3.47
CA PRO A 102 -9.20 6.29 -3.24
C PRO A 102 -8.52 5.24 -4.12
N TRP A 103 -7.19 5.24 -4.13
CA TRP A 103 -6.43 4.14 -4.71
C TRP A 103 -6.65 2.88 -3.87
N SER A 104 -6.70 1.73 -4.53
CA SER A 104 -6.63 0.42 -3.90
C SER A 104 -6.06 -0.57 -4.91
N ALA A 105 -5.50 -1.68 -4.44
CA ALA A 105 -4.85 -2.65 -5.30
C ALA A 105 -5.80 -3.17 -6.40
N GLU A 106 -7.04 -3.49 -6.04
CA GLU A 106 -8.07 -3.97 -6.96
C GLU A 106 -8.42 -2.92 -8.02
N LYS A 107 -8.48 -1.63 -7.64
CA LYS A 107 -8.73 -0.54 -8.59
C LYS A 107 -7.59 -0.40 -9.57
N HIS A 108 -6.36 -0.42 -9.07
CA HIS A 108 -5.17 -0.30 -9.90
C HIS A 108 -5.13 -1.41 -10.94
N ILE A 109 -5.29 -2.66 -10.49
CA ILE A 109 -5.25 -3.84 -11.37
C ILE A 109 -6.41 -3.81 -12.38
N CYS A 110 -7.65 -3.57 -11.94
CA CYS A 110 -8.83 -3.86 -12.75
C CYS A 110 -9.43 -2.66 -13.47
N VAL A 111 -9.29 -1.46 -12.93
CA VAL A 111 -9.83 -0.23 -13.54
C VAL A 111 -8.71 0.56 -14.23
N GLY A 112 -7.52 0.62 -13.63
CA GLY A 112 -6.40 1.39 -14.17
C GLY A 112 -5.60 0.64 -15.24
N HIS A 113 -5.25 -0.63 -14.97
CA HIS A 113 -4.19 -1.33 -15.71
C HIS A 113 -4.57 -2.75 -16.18
N PHE A 114 -5.86 -3.07 -16.31
CA PHE A 114 -6.32 -4.43 -16.63
C PHE A 114 -5.62 -5.02 -17.85
N ASP A 115 -5.55 -4.25 -18.94
CA ASP A 115 -4.90 -4.68 -20.18
C ASP A 115 -3.42 -5.04 -19.99
N ASN A 116 -2.71 -4.31 -19.12
CA ASN A 116 -1.31 -4.57 -18.84
C ASN A 116 -1.15 -5.89 -18.09
N PHE A 117 -2.00 -6.14 -17.09
CA PHE A 117 -2.02 -7.42 -16.38
C PHE A 117 -2.43 -8.57 -17.30
N ASP A 118 -3.48 -8.42 -18.12
CA ASP A 118 -3.97 -9.48 -19.02
C ASP A 118 -2.97 -9.89 -20.10
N ARG A 119 -2.22 -8.92 -20.64
CA ARG A 119 -1.17 -9.18 -21.64
C ARG A 119 0.06 -9.88 -21.03
N ASN A 120 0.36 -9.62 -19.76
CA ASN A 120 1.55 -10.16 -19.09
C ASN A 120 1.25 -11.34 -18.15
N ILE A 121 -0.01 -11.78 -18.06
CA ILE A 121 -0.48 -12.79 -17.10
C ILE A 121 0.32 -14.10 -17.18
N ASN A 122 0.75 -14.52 -18.37
CA ASN A 122 1.53 -15.73 -18.56
C ASN A 122 2.91 -15.64 -17.89
N CYS A 123 3.55 -14.47 -17.91
CA CYS A 123 4.81 -14.28 -17.20
C CYS A 123 4.56 -14.21 -15.70
N LEU A 124 3.56 -13.41 -15.26
CA LEU A 124 3.25 -13.23 -13.85
C LEU A 124 2.93 -14.57 -13.18
N SER A 125 2.14 -15.43 -13.83
CA SER A 125 1.81 -16.77 -13.33
C SER A 125 3.01 -17.71 -13.23
N LEU A 126 3.98 -17.61 -14.16
CA LEU A 126 5.22 -18.40 -14.10
C LEU A 126 6.11 -17.97 -12.93
N THR A 127 6.12 -16.68 -12.60
CA THR A 127 6.92 -16.15 -11.48
C THR A 127 6.33 -16.43 -10.10
N ASP A 128 5.02 -16.72 -10.03
CA ASP A 128 4.23 -16.83 -8.81
C ASP A 128 4.87 -17.66 -7.69
N LYS A 129 5.27 -18.89 -8.02
CA LYS A 129 5.88 -19.83 -7.06
C LYS A 129 7.20 -19.31 -6.47
N TYR A 130 7.96 -18.53 -7.24
CA TYR A 130 9.23 -17.96 -6.80
C TYR A 130 8.99 -16.73 -5.93
N VAL A 131 7.99 -15.91 -6.27
CA VAL A 131 7.61 -14.73 -5.49
C VAL A 131 7.11 -15.13 -4.10
N GLN A 132 6.16 -16.07 -4.02
CA GLN A 132 5.58 -16.44 -2.72
C GLN A 132 6.55 -17.15 -1.79
N ARG A 133 7.47 -17.93 -2.33
CA ARG A 133 8.40 -18.72 -1.53
C ARG A 133 9.71 -17.97 -1.35
N GLU A 134 10.44 -17.79 -2.44
CA GLU A 134 11.81 -17.34 -2.39
C GLU A 134 11.93 -15.83 -2.17
N CYS A 135 11.04 -15.00 -2.76
CA CYS A 135 11.02 -13.57 -2.40
C CYS A 135 10.57 -13.36 -0.96
N SER A 136 9.56 -14.08 -0.49
CA SER A 136 9.15 -14.00 0.92
C SER A 136 10.28 -14.39 1.88
N ASN A 137 11.04 -15.44 1.55
CA ASN A 137 12.18 -15.86 2.36
C ASN A 137 13.25 -14.77 2.45
N VAL A 138 13.68 -14.21 1.31
CA VAL A 138 14.73 -13.18 1.31
C VAL A 138 14.23 -11.88 1.93
N CYS A 139 13.03 -11.41 1.58
CA CYS A 139 12.53 -10.12 2.02
C CYS A 139 12.17 -10.08 3.52
N ASN A 140 11.67 -11.18 4.07
CA ASN A 140 11.42 -11.27 5.52
C ASN A 140 12.71 -11.49 6.33
N SER A 141 13.81 -11.87 5.69
CA SER A 141 15.13 -12.04 6.34
C SER A 141 15.96 -10.75 6.39
N ILE A 142 15.51 -9.68 5.71
CA ILE A 142 16.23 -8.41 5.68
C ILE A 142 16.27 -7.84 7.09
N LYS A 143 17.49 -7.64 7.59
CA LYS A 143 17.72 -6.96 8.85
C LYS A 143 17.63 -5.46 8.62
N ILE A 144 16.54 -4.86 9.08
CA ILE A 144 16.26 -3.44 8.92
C ILE A 144 16.85 -2.70 10.12
N GLU A 145 17.89 -1.92 9.87
CA GLU A 145 18.59 -1.13 10.87
C GLU A 145 18.24 0.35 10.64
N ILE A 146 17.88 1.06 11.70
CA ILE A 146 17.72 2.52 11.66
C ILE A 146 19.11 3.12 11.77
N SER A 147 19.45 4.03 10.85
CA SER A 147 20.74 4.71 10.87
C SER A 147 20.86 5.66 12.06
N GLN A 148 22.08 5.96 12.52
CA GLN A 148 22.28 6.97 13.56
C GLN A 148 21.72 8.34 13.14
N ALA A 149 21.84 8.70 11.86
CA ALA A 149 21.27 9.94 11.34
C ALA A 149 19.74 10.00 11.44
N GLU A 150 19.03 8.88 11.25
CA GLU A 150 17.59 8.81 11.47
C GLU A 150 17.24 8.86 12.97
N ILE A 151 18.05 8.27 13.84
CA ILE A 151 17.89 8.40 15.30
C ILE A 151 18.03 9.86 15.72
N ASP A 152 19.07 10.53 15.24
CA ASP A 152 19.33 11.94 15.53
C ASP A 152 18.20 12.82 14.97
N ARG A 153 17.69 12.51 13.77
CA ARG A 153 16.55 13.21 13.17
C ARG A 153 15.28 13.07 14.00
N MET A 154 14.94 11.86 14.45
CA MET A 154 13.79 11.65 15.33
C MET A 154 13.93 12.37 16.68
N ALA A 155 15.16 12.62 17.15
CA ALA A 155 15.42 13.40 18.35
C ALA A 155 15.31 14.91 18.09
N GLU A 156 15.84 15.41 16.97
CA GLU A 156 15.72 16.80 16.54
C GLU A 156 14.26 17.23 16.34
N MET A 157 13.45 16.34 15.79
CA MET A 157 12.02 16.57 15.54
C MET A 157 11.14 16.31 16.78
N ASP A 158 11.74 16.02 17.93
CA ASP A 158 11.03 15.75 19.19
C ASP A 158 9.94 14.67 19.09
N PHE A 159 10.15 13.62 18.27
CA PHE A 159 9.17 12.57 18.08
C PHE A 159 8.77 11.92 19.42
N SER A 160 7.47 11.79 19.63
CA SER A 160 6.90 10.99 20.69
C SER A 160 7.27 9.51 20.54
N ARG A 161 7.05 8.73 21.60
CA ARG A 161 7.28 7.28 21.55
C ARG A 161 6.45 6.58 20.47
N GLN A 162 5.23 7.05 20.24
CA GLN A 162 4.33 6.49 19.22
C GLN A 162 4.88 6.79 17.82
N GLU A 163 5.24 8.05 17.55
CA GLU A 163 5.81 8.47 16.27
C GLU A 163 7.13 7.77 15.95
N LYS A 164 8.00 7.56 16.95
CA LYS A 164 9.21 6.75 16.76
C LYS A 164 8.89 5.31 16.35
N SER A 165 7.89 4.71 16.97
CA SER A 165 7.45 3.36 16.60
C SER A 165 6.89 3.33 15.19
N GLU A 166 6.05 4.30 14.84
CA GLU A 166 5.45 4.43 13.52
C GLU A 166 6.49 4.67 12.43
N PHE A 167 7.46 5.56 12.64
CA PHE A 167 8.58 5.78 11.74
C PHE A 167 9.36 4.49 11.47
N VAL A 168 9.66 3.71 12.53
CA VAL A 168 10.37 2.44 12.41
C VAL A 168 9.55 1.41 11.63
N GLU A 169 8.26 1.27 11.91
CA GLU A 169 7.39 0.34 11.19
C GLU A 169 7.19 0.76 9.73
N GLN A 170 7.04 2.06 9.44
CA GLN A 170 6.98 2.58 8.08
C GLN A 170 8.27 2.31 7.31
N ASN A 171 9.44 2.57 7.92
CA ASN A 171 10.72 2.24 7.31
C ASN A 171 10.82 0.73 7.01
N LYS A 172 10.42 -0.12 7.95
CA LYS A 172 10.41 -1.57 7.73
C LYS A 172 9.50 -1.96 6.57
N HIS A 173 8.31 -1.40 6.54
CA HIS A 173 7.32 -1.66 5.51
C HIS A 173 7.84 -1.32 4.11
N CYS A 174 8.42 -0.12 3.92
CA CYS A 174 9.01 0.26 2.63
C CYS A 174 10.21 -0.61 2.23
N ASN A 175 11.04 -1.04 3.18
CA ASN A 175 12.14 -1.98 2.91
C ASN A 175 11.61 -3.32 2.37
N VAL A 176 10.55 -3.85 2.98
CA VAL A 176 9.92 -5.10 2.54
C VAL A 176 9.30 -4.94 1.14
N ILE A 177 8.56 -3.86 0.90
CA ILE A 177 7.95 -3.56 -0.42
C ILE A 177 9.03 -3.45 -1.51
N ALA A 178 10.08 -2.66 -1.25
CA ALA A 178 11.18 -2.48 -2.18
C ALA A 178 11.90 -3.80 -2.48
N CYS A 179 12.09 -4.65 -1.47
CA CYS A 179 12.64 -5.98 -1.69
C CYS A 179 11.73 -6.84 -2.57
N TYR A 180 10.43 -6.89 -2.31
CA TYR A 180 9.50 -7.66 -3.14
C TYR A 180 9.51 -7.17 -4.58
N GLN A 181 9.52 -5.86 -4.81
CA GLN A 181 9.65 -5.28 -6.14
C GLN A 181 10.92 -5.73 -6.84
N LEU A 182 12.09 -5.51 -6.22
CA LEU A 182 13.39 -5.91 -6.78
C LEU A 182 13.46 -7.41 -7.07
N CYS A 183 12.93 -8.23 -6.17
CA CYS A 183 12.93 -9.67 -6.28
C CYS A 183 12.03 -10.15 -7.42
N HIS A 184 10.81 -9.60 -7.52
CA HIS A 184 9.87 -9.94 -8.57
C HIS A 184 10.40 -9.52 -9.95
N GLU A 185 10.97 -8.32 -10.06
CA GLU A 185 11.63 -7.85 -11.30
C GLU A 185 12.83 -8.73 -11.69
N TYR A 186 13.61 -9.20 -10.71
CA TYR A 186 14.73 -10.12 -10.94
C TYR A 186 14.25 -11.45 -11.52
N ILE A 187 13.25 -12.08 -10.90
CA ILE A 187 12.69 -13.35 -11.38
C ILE A 187 12.11 -13.20 -12.78
N ILE A 188 11.37 -12.12 -13.05
CA ILE A 188 10.83 -11.85 -14.39
C ILE A 188 11.97 -11.79 -15.42
N SER A 189 13.09 -11.16 -15.09
CA SER A 189 14.25 -11.06 -15.98
C SER A 189 14.89 -12.42 -16.28
N LYS A 190 14.71 -13.41 -15.41
CA LYS A 190 15.27 -14.77 -15.56
C LYS A 190 14.31 -15.74 -16.22
N VAL A 191 13.02 -15.64 -15.92
CA VAL A 191 12.01 -16.63 -16.32
C VAL A 191 11.24 -16.21 -17.57
N CYS A 192 11.08 -14.91 -17.84
CA CYS A 192 10.18 -14.41 -18.88
C CYS A 192 10.91 -13.81 -20.08
N ILE A 193 11.74 -14.59 -20.78
CA ILE A 193 12.69 -14.09 -21.82
C ILE A 193 12.06 -13.09 -22.81
N ASP A 194 10.93 -13.44 -23.45
CA ASP A 194 10.34 -12.61 -24.51
C ASP A 194 9.47 -11.44 -23.99
N SER A 195 8.99 -11.53 -22.75
CA SER A 195 8.03 -10.57 -22.16
C SER A 195 8.58 -9.80 -20.96
N ALA A 196 9.85 -10.00 -20.60
CA ALA A 196 10.45 -9.48 -19.37
C ALA A 196 10.34 -7.95 -19.23
N VAL A 197 10.53 -7.19 -20.31
CA VAL A 197 10.44 -5.73 -20.26
C VAL A 197 9.03 -5.28 -19.90
N ALA A 198 8.02 -5.79 -20.60
CA ALA A 198 6.63 -5.43 -20.36
C ALA A 198 6.16 -5.91 -18.97
N ALA A 199 6.48 -7.15 -18.59
CA ALA A 199 6.09 -7.70 -17.29
C ALA A 199 6.74 -6.96 -16.12
N ARG A 200 8.03 -6.58 -16.22
CA ARG A 200 8.68 -5.73 -15.20
C ARG A 200 8.01 -4.37 -15.10
N SER A 201 7.61 -3.78 -16.22
CA SER A 201 6.90 -2.50 -16.19
C SER A 201 5.57 -2.60 -15.44
N VAL A 202 4.84 -3.72 -15.56
CA VAL A 202 3.60 -3.96 -14.81
C VAL A 202 3.87 -4.07 -13.31
N VAL A 203 4.84 -4.91 -12.94
CA VAL A 203 5.26 -5.09 -11.54
C VAL A 203 5.72 -3.76 -10.96
N LYS A 204 6.68 -3.09 -11.59
CA LYS A 204 7.16 -1.78 -11.14
C LYS A 204 6.02 -0.79 -10.94
N SER A 205 5.13 -0.65 -11.92
CA SER A 205 3.98 0.27 -11.81
C SER A 205 3.07 -0.04 -10.63
N TYR A 206 2.87 -1.33 -10.30
CA TYR A 206 2.04 -1.76 -9.17
C TYR A 206 2.67 -1.37 -7.84
N TYR A 207 3.95 -1.73 -7.64
CA TYR A 207 4.68 -1.43 -6.40
C TYR A 207 4.92 0.07 -6.21
N ASP A 208 5.26 0.79 -7.27
CA ASP A 208 5.41 2.25 -7.28
C ASP A 208 4.10 2.94 -6.85
N SER A 209 2.97 2.53 -7.44
CA SER A 209 1.64 3.07 -7.08
C SER A 209 1.23 2.74 -5.63
N TYR A 210 1.66 1.59 -5.10
CA TYR A 210 1.43 1.24 -3.70
C TYR A 210 2.19 2.18 -2.77
N LEU A 211 3.48 2.40 -3.04
CA LEU A 211 4.32 3.31 -2.26
C LEU A 211 3.81 4.77 -2.31
N GLU A 212 3.32 5.22 -3.48
CA GLU A 212 2.68 6.52 -3.62
C GLU A 212 1.40 6.65 -2.79
N ARG A 213 0.62 5.57 -2.65
CA ARG A 213 -0.53 5.55 -1.74
C ARG A 213 -0.08 5.75 -0.30
N GLU A 214 0.87 4.95 0.19
CA GLU A 214 1.38 5.04 1.57
C GLU A 214 1.83 6.47 1.90
N TYR A 215 2.57 7.09 0.98
CA TYR A 215 2.97 8.49 1.12
C TYR A 215 1.77 9.45 1.17
N THR A 216 0.82 9.29 0.24
CA THR A 216 -0.36 10.15 0.15
C THR A 216 -1.25 10.05 1.39
N GLU A 217 -1.28 8.88 2.04
CA GLU A 217 -2.04 8.67 3.28
C GLU A 217 -1.39 9.42 4.45
N LEU A 218 -0.07 9.30 4.64
CA LEU A 218 0.66 10.06 5.67
C LEU A 218 0.59 11.57 5.47
N ASN A 219 0.70 12.04 4.23
CA ASN A 219 0.68 13.47 3.93
C ASN A 219 -0.71 14.11 4.12
N LYS A 220 -1.80 13.33 4.15
CA LYS A 220 -3.14 13.87 4.47
C LYS A 220 -3.31 14.21 5.95
N ASP A 221 -2.50 13.58 6.80
CA ASP A 221 -2.55 13.75 8.24
C ASP A 221 -1.47 14.72 8.74
N ASP A 222 -0.81 15.46 7.82
CA ASP A 222 0.33 16.34 8.09
C ASP A 222 1.49 15.62 8.82
N GLN A 223 1.66 14.32 8.54
CA GLN A 223 2.66 13.44 9.16
C GLN A 223 3.77 13.02 8.18
N ASP A 224 4.07 13.84 7.19
CA ASP A 224 5.05 13.50 6.15
C ASP A 224 6.45 13.23 6.73
N GLU A 225 6.80 13.85 7.85
CA GLU A 225 8.05 13.64 8.58
C GLU A 225 8.23 12.21 9.09
N LEU A 226 7.13 11.46 9.29
CA LEU A 226 7.17 10.03 9.64
C LEU A 226 7.60 9.15 8.45
N TYR A 227 7.58 9.69 7.23
CA TYR A 227 8.00 8.98 6.04
C TYR A 227 9.53 8.97 5.92
N SER A 228 10.11 7.82 6.25
CA SER A 228 11.57 7.63 6.36
C SER A 228 12.34 8.00 5.09
N SER A 229 13.64 8.25 5.26
CA SER A 229 14.54 8.57 4.14
C SER A 229 14.56 7.44 3.09
N PHE A 230 14.51 6.19 3.54
CA PHE A 230 14.47 5.03 2.65
C PHE A 230 13.14 4.97 1.88
N CYS A 231 12.01 5.17 2.57
CA CYS A 231 10.69 5.23 1.91
C CYS A 231 10.69 6.30 0.81
N ARG A 232 11.14 7.52 1.11
CA ARG A 232 11.25 8.61 0.11
C ARG A 232 12.13 8.22 -1.07
N ARG A 233 13.22 7.48 -0.82
CA ARG A 233 14.13 7.01 -1.87
C ARG A 233 13.49 6.00 -2.83
N VAL A 234 12.58 5.16 -2.35
CA VAL A 234 11.94 4.10 -3.16
C VAL A 234 10.62 4.54 -3.79
N THR A 235 10.02 5.63 -3.31
CA THR A 235 8.75 6.16 -3.82
C THR A 235 8.97 7.17 -4.96
N PRO A 236 8.38 6.96 -6.15
CA PRO A 236 8.54 7.89 -7.26
C PRO A 236 7.99 9.30 -6.97
N GLY A 237 8.59 10.30 -7.63
CA GLY A 237 8.12 11.68 -7.60
C GLY A 237 8.30 12.41 -6.27
N GLN A 238 8.97 11.80 -5.30
CA GLN A 238 9.27 12.44 -4.01
C GLN A 238 10.47 13.38 -4.14
N ASP A 239 10.32 14.60 -3.66
CA ASP A 239 11.41 15.57 -3.60
C ASP A 239 12.43 15.12 -2.55
N GLU A 240 13.68 14.94 -2.97
CA GLU A 240 14.80 14.77 -2.04
C GLU A 240 14.98 16.09 -1.27
N ASN A 241 14.56 16.09 -0.01
CA ASN A 241 14.97 17.14 0.93
C ASN A 241 16.43 16.94 1.36
N GLU A 242 17.05 17.95 1.99
CA GLU A 242 18.46 17.92 2.40
C GLU A 242 18.80 16.67 3.25
N PHE A 243 17.90 16.28 4.15
CA PHE A 243 18.07 15.07 4.96
C PHE A 243 18.08 13.80 4.10
N THR A 244 17.13 13.65 3.19
CA THR A 244 17.04 12.49 2.30
C THR A 244 18.24 12.43 1.36
N ALA A 245 18.70 13.57 0.85
CA ALA A 245 19.90 13.67 0.02
C ALA A 245 21.16 13.23 0.78
N ASN A 246 21.29 13.60 2.06
CA ASN A 246 22.38 13.14 2.92
C ASN A 246 22.31 11.62 3.19
N MET A 247 21.10 11.05 3.17
CA MET A 247 20.85 9.62 3.35
C MET A 247 20.99 8.80 2.06
N THR A 248 21.13 9.44 0.88
CA THR A 248 21.18 8.74 -0.42
C THR A 248 22.22 7.64 -0.48
N ARG A 249 23.44 7.87 0.04
CA ARG A 249 24.49 6.84 0.06
C ARG A 249 24.08 5.63 0.92
N TYR A 250 23.53 5.89 2.10
CA TYR A 250 23.08 4.82 3.02
C TYR A 250 21.94 4.01 2.38
N ASN A 251 20.95 4.69 1.81
CA ASN A 251 19.80 4.04 1.18
C ASN A 251 20.20 3.22 -0.05
N ASN A 252 21.13 3.71 -0.87
CA ASN A 252 21.67 2.93 -2.00
C ASN A 252 22.44 1.69 -1.53
N LEU A 253 23.22 1.78 -0.44
CA LEU A 253 23.89 0.60 0.14
C LEU A 253 22.90 -0.44 0.67
N THR A 254 21.75 -0.02 1.18
CA THR A 254 20.66 -0.93 1.58
C THR A 254 20.03 -1.60 0.37
N LEU A 255 19.70 -0.85 -0.69
CA LEU A 255 19.18 -1.41 -1.95
C LEU A 255 20.15 -2.39 -2.61
N ASP A 256 21.46 -2.09 -2.59
CA ASP A 256 22.47 -2.97 -3.18
C ASP A 256 22.66 -4.26 -2.37
N ARG A 257 22.55 -4.19 -1.03
CA ARG A 257 22.48 -5.39 -0.18
C ARG A 257 21.29 -6.26 -0.54
N MET A 258 20.09 -5.69 -0.63
CA MET A 258 18.89 -6.42 -1.06
C MET A 258 19.09 -7.12 -2.41
N LYS A 259 19.64 -6.43 -3.41
CA LYS A 259 19.91 -7.01 -4.74
C LYS A 259 20.89 -8.18 -4.67
N ASN A 260 21.92 -8.09 -3.83
CA ASN A 260 22.90 -9.16 -3.66
C ASN A 260 22.29 -10.37 -2.95
N ASP A 261 21.49 -10.15 -1.91
CA ASP A 261 20.79 -11.22 -1.20
C ASP A 261 19.81 -11.95 -2.12
N ILE A 262 19.03 -11.21 -2.92
CA ILE A 262 18.15 -11.76 -3.96
C ILE A 262 18.95 -12.62 -4.95
N ARG A 263 20.03 -12.07 -5.53
CA ARG A 263 20.86 -12.83 -6.48
C ARG A 263 21.43 -14.12 -5.87
N SER A 264 21.85 -14.07 -4.62
CA SER A 264 22.37 -15.23 -3.90
C SER A 264 21.32 -16.35 -3.82
N VAL A 265 20.09 -16.02 -3.41
CA VAL A 265 18.96 -16.96 -3.31
C VAL A 265 18.58 -17.56 -4.66
N PHE A 266 18.67 -16.78 -5.74
CA PHE A 266 18.30 -17.21 -7.09
C PHE A 266 19.48 -17.58 -7.99
N SER A 267 20.66 -17.87 -7.41
CA SER A 267 21.84 -18.29 -8.17
C SER A 267 21.61 -19.56 -9.00
N ILE A 268 20.59 -20.37 -8.66
CA ILE A 268 20.16 -21.53 -9.44
C ILE A 268 19.43 -21.18 -10.75
N LEU A 269 19.03 -19.92 -10.94
CA LEU A 269 18.39 -19.41 -12.15
C LEU A 269 19.39 -18.74 -13.11
N ASP A 270 20.66 -18.64 -12.70
CA ASP A 270 21.78 -18.11 -13.51
C ASP A 270 22.49 -19.22 -14.28
#